data_AF-A0A5X5NRN7-F1
#
_entry.id   AF-A0A5X5NRN7-F1
#
_cell.length_a   1.000
_cell.length_b   1.000
_cell.length_c   1.000
_cell.angle_alpha   90.00
_cell.angle_beta   90.00
_cell.angle_gamma   90.00
#
_symmetry.space_group_name_H-M   'P 1'
#
loop_
_entity.id
_entity.type
_entity.pdbx_description
1 polymer ?
#
loop_
_entity_poly.entity_id
_entity_poly.type
_entity_poly.pdbx_seq_one_letter_code
_entity_poly.pdbx_strand_id
1 'polypeptide(L)'
;TSGSRDALLEQLAIINPDLVAQEAQKSSPLKVSGTKADLIQAVKSVNPAVVFADELLDAWRENTEGKVLVTRQQLSTALNIQKALLEHPTAGKLLTHPSRAVEVSYFGIDEETGLEVRVRPDLELDMGGLRIGADLKTISMWNIKQEGLRAKLHREIIDRDYHLSAAMYCETAALDQFFWIFVNKDENYHWVAIIEASTELLELGML
;
A
#
# COMPACT_ATOMS: atom_id res chain seq x y z
N THR A 1 18.69 26.89 45.89
CA THR A 1 17.99 26.32 47.07
C THR A 1 17.49 24.94 46.70
N SER A 2 18.04 23.90 47.33
CA SER A 2 17.74 22.50 47.03
C SER A 2 16.93 21.87 48.16
N GLY A 3 15.67 22.30 48.30
CA GLY A 3 14.73 21.76 49.28
C GLY A 3 13.35 21.58 48.65
N SER A 4 12.66 20.48 48.98
CA SER A 4 11.28 20.27 48.54
C SER A 4 10.36 21.33 49.16
N ARG A 5 9.19 21.55 48.53
CA ARG A 5 8.14 22.43 49.08
C ARG A 5 7.80 22.05 50.53
N ASP A 6 7.74 20.75 50.81
CA ASP A 6 7.39 20.22 52.13
C ASP A 6 8.44 20.59 53.19
N ALA A 7 9.73 20.47 52.87
CA ALA A 7 10.80 20.85 53.78
C ALA A 7 10.78 22.36 54.11
N LEU A 8 10.36 23.20 53.15
CA LEU A 8 10.21 24.64 53.38
C LEU A 8 9.00 24.94 54.28
N LEU A 9 7.88 24.23 54.08
CA LEU A 9 6.66 24.39 54.87
C LEU A 9 6.85 23.95 56.32
N GLU A 10 7.62 22.89 56.58
CA GLU A 10 7.97 22.46 57.95
C GLU A 10 8.76 23.53 58.72
N GLN A 11 9.72 24.20 58.07
CA GLN A 11 10.47 25.30 58.69
C GLN A 11 9.59 26.54 58.93
N LEU A 12 8.70 26.85 57.98
CA LEU A 12 7.77 27.97 58.09
C LEU A 12 6.73 27.78 59.19
N ALA A 13 6.34 26.54 59.52
CA ALA A 13 5.34 26.26 60.54
C ALA A 13 5.76 26.75 61.94
N ILE A 14 7.07 26.83 62.21
CA ILE A 14 7.63 27.36 63.46
C ILE A 14 7.46 28.89 63.55
N ILE A 15 7.51 29.57 62.40
CA ILE A 15 7.56 31.04 62.31
C ILE A 15 6.18 31.64 62.08
N ASN A 16 5.37 31.01 61.22
CA ASN A 16 4.06 31.52 60.82
C ASN A 16 3.11 30.35 60.44
N PRO A 17 2.44 29.74 61.44
CA PRO A 17 1.55 28.60 61.20
C PRO A 17 0.31 28.98 60.37
N ASP A 18 -0.19 30.20 60.48
CA ASP A 18 -1.34 30.68 59.70
C ASP A 18 -1.02 30.73 58.20
N LEU A 19 0.20 31.15 57.83
CA LEU A 19 0.65 31.15 56.45
C LEU A 19 0.81 29.73 55.88
N VAL A 20 1.29 28.77 56.67
CA VAL A 20 1.38 27.36 56.26
C VAL A 20 -0.02 26.79 56.03
N ALA A 21 -0.99 27.12 56.90
CA ALA A 21 -2.39 26.72 56.71
C ALA A 21 -2.99 27.28 55.40
N GLN A 22 -2.67 28.53 55.04
CA GLN A 22 -3.07 29.13 53.76
C GLN A 22 -2.40 28.47 52.56
N GLU A 23 -1.11 28.12 52.65
CA GLU A 23 -0.37 27.44 51.58
C GLU A 23 -0.80 25.98 51.36
N ALA A 24 -1.23 25.29 52.43
CA ALA A 24 -1.74 23.92 52.36
C ALA A 24 -3.12 23.83 51.68
N GLN A 25 -3.89 24.92 51.66
CA GLN A 25 -5.16 25.00 50.94
C GLN A 25 -4.99 25.19 49.43
N LYS A 26 -3.78 25.55 48.95
CA LYS A 26 -3.51 25.69 47.52
C LYS A 26 -3.40 24.32 46.87
N SER A 27 -4.07 24.15 45.73
CA SER A 27 -3.94 22.94 44.91
C SER A 27 -2.48 22.72 44.50
N SER A 28 -2.01 21.48 44.62
CA SER A 28 -0.68 21.10 44.17
C SER A 28 -0.48 21.42 42.68
N PRO A 29 0.71 21.90 42.27
CA PRO A 29 1.02 22.11 40.87
C PRO A 29 0.86 20.82 40.07
N LEU A 30 0.34 20.94 38.85
CA LEU A 30 0.27 19.80 37.93
C LEU A 30 1.68 19.31 37.58
N LYS A 31 1.78 18.01 37.33
CA LYS A 31 3.03 17.37 36.94
C LYS A 31 3.47 17.87 35.56
N VAL A 32 4.70 18.38 35.46
CA VAL A 32 5.30 18.89 34.21
C VAL A 32 6.28 17.90 33.57
N SER A 33 6.42 16.70 34.13
CA SER A 33 7.30 15.64 33.65
C SER A 33 6.62 14.27 33.79
N GLY A 34 6.99 13.31 32.94
CA GLY A 34 6.38 11.97 32.92
C GLY A 34 6.25 11.43 31.52
N THR A 35 5.44 10.39 31.35
CA THR A 35 5.12 9.84 30.04
C THR A 35 4.21 10.79 29.25
N LYS A 36 4.16 10.63 27.92
CA LYS A 36 3.23 11.40 27.06
C LYS A 36 1.78 11.28 27.56
N ALA A 37 1.37 10.09 28.00
CA ALA A 37 0.02 9.85 28.54
C ALA A 37 -0.23 10.62 29.84
N ASP A 38 0.73 10.64 30.77
CA ASP A 38 0.62 11.41 32.02
C ASP A 38 0.44 12.91 31.74
N LEU A 39 1.22 13.44 30.79
CA LEU A 39 1.15 14.85 30.42
C LEU A 39 -0.16 15.18 29.68
N ILE A 40 -0.65 14.29 28.81
CA ILE A 40 -1.97 14.44 28.15
C ILE A 40 -3.08 14.53 29.20
N GLN A 41 -3.07 13.63 30.21
CA GLN A 41 -4.06 13.63 31.28
C GLN A 41 -3.98 14.90 32.14
N ALA A 42 -2.78 15.36 32.47
CA ALA A 42 -2.59 16.61 33.20
C ALA A 42 -3.20 17.81 32.44
N VAL A 43 -2.97 17.92 31.13
CA VAL A 43 -3.55 19.00 30.31
C VAL A 43 -5.07 18.87 30.21
N LYS A 44 -5.61 17.65 30.01
CA LYS A 44 -7.07 17.41 29.97
C LYS A 44 -7.77 17.73 31.28
N SER A 45 -7.10 17.60 32.42
CA SER A 45 -7.65 18.00 33.73
C SER A 45 -7.90 19.51 33.85
N VAL A 46 -7.14 20.32 33.11
CA VAL A 46 -7.31 21.79 33.05
C VAL A 46 -8.28 22.21 31.96
N ASN A 47 -8.14 21.60 30.79
CA ASN A 47 -9.00 21.87 29.65
C ASN A 47 -9.49 20.55 29.05
N PRO A 48 -10.67 20.05 29.47
CA PRO A 48 -11.22 18.80 28.96
C PRO A 48 -11.50 18.80 27.45
N ALA A 49 -11.64 19.97 26.83
CA ALA A 49 -11.91 20.12 25.40
C ALA A 49 -10.63 20.15 24.54
N VAL A 50 -9.44 20.03 25.15
CA VAL A 50 -8.19 19.96 24.39
C VAL A 50 -8.16 18.68 23.56
N VAL A 51 -7.76 18.81 22.30
CA VAL A 51 -7.58 17.68 21.38
C VAL A 51 -6.11 17.62 20.98
N PHE A 52 -5.51 16.44 21.07
CA PHE A 52 -4.12 16.23 20.66
C PHE A 52 -4.01 15.87 19.19
N ALA A 53 -2.87 16.17 18.57
CA ALA A 53 -2.63 15.87 17.16
C ALA A 53 -2.81 14.38 16.83
N ASP A 54 -2.32 13.48 17.69
CA ASP A 54 -2.51 12.03 17.55
C ASP A 54 -4.00 11.66 17.55
N GLU A 55 -4.80 12.24 18.44
CA GLU A 55 -6.25 11.97 18.53
C GLU A 55 -6.99 12.42 17.27
N LEU A 56 -6.59 13.56 16.69
CA LEU A 56 -7.13 14.02 15.40
C LEU A 56 -6.71 13.10 14.25
N LEU A 57 -5.45 12.66 14.24
CA LEU A 57 -4.93 11.80 13.19
C LEU A 57 -5.56 10.41 13.24
N ASP A 58 -5.76 9.85 14.43
CA ASP A 58 -6.37 8.54 14.61
C ASP A 58 -7.86 8.61 14.27
N ALA A 59 -8.59 9.63 14.73
CA ALA A 59 -9.98 9.85 14.33
C ALA A 59 -10.14 10.01 12.80
N TRP A 60 -9.20 10.69 12.14
CA TRP A 60 -9.18 10.80 10.68
C TRP A 60 -8.87 9.45 10.00
N ARG A 61 -7.95 8.64 10.56
CA ARG A 61 -7.59 7.32 10.04
C ARG A 61 -8.69 6.28 10.20
N GLU A 62 -9.47 6.37 11.27
CA GLU A 62 -10.58 5.47 11.55
C GLU A 62 -11.83 5.82 10.73
N ASN A 63 -11.94 7.06 10.25
CA ASN A 63 -13.07 7.54 9.46
C ASN A 63 -12.73 7.77 7.99
N THR A 64 -12.31 6.71 7.30
CA THR A 64 -11.97 6.80 5.86
C THR A 64 -13.16 6.75 4.92
N GLU A 65 -14.39 6.57 5.43
CA GLU A 65 -15.60 6.38 4.61
C GLU A 65 -15.45 5.25 3.57
N GLY A 66 -14.76 4.16 3.95
CA GLY A 66 -14.48 3.04 3.05
C GLY A 66 -13.38 3.31 2.02
N LYS A 67 -12.69 4.46 2.10
CA LYS A 67 -11.55 4.79 1.23
C LYS A 67 -10.25 4.21 1.81
N VAL A 68 -9.30 3.94 0.93
CA VAL A 68 -7.95 3.52 1.31
C VAL A 68 -7.06 4.75 1.40
N LEU A 69 -6.37 4.91 2.53
CA LEU A 69 -5.43 6.01 2.72
C LEU A 69 -4.15 5.75 1.93
N VAL A 70 -3.74 6.75 1.16
CA VAL A 70 -2.50 6.72 0.37
C VAL A 70 -1.61 7.88 0.80
N THR A 71 -0.36 7.58 1.14
CA THR A 71 0.65 8.60 1.46
C THR A 71 1.06 9.37 0.20
N ARG A 72 1.58 10.59 0.38
CA ARG A 72 2.15 11.36 -0.74
C ARG A 72 3.26 10.60 -1.47
N GLN A 73 4.05 9.82 -0.75
CA GLN A 73 5.11 8.99 -1.33
C GLN A 73 4.51 7.88 -2.20
N GLN A 74 3.53 7.13 -1.71
CA GLN A 74 2.85 6.09 -2.50
C GLN A 74 2.20 6.67 -3.77
N LEU A 75 1.55 7.84 -3.67
CA LEU A 75 0.98 8.52 -4.83
C LEU A 75 2.06 8.91 -5.84
N SER A 76 3.17 9.49 -5.36
CA SER A 76 4.31 9.86 -6.20
C SER A 76 4.89 8.64 -6.94
N THR A 77 5.11 7.54 -6.22
CA THR A 77 5.59 6.27 -6.81
C THR A 77 4.61 5.74 -7.86
N ALA A 78 3.30 5.74 -7.57
CA ALA A 78 2.29 5.27 -8.51
C ALA A 78 2.25 6.12 -9.79
N LEU A 79 2.35 7.44 -9.67
CA LEU A 79 2.39 8.36 -10.82
C LEU A 79 3.66 8.17 -11.66
N ASN A 80 4.81 7.94 -11.03
CA ASN A 80 6.06 7.67 -11.75
C ASN A 80 6.02 6.34 -12.50
N ILE A 81 5.45 5.29 -11.89
CA ILE A 81 5.22 3.99 -12.54
C ILE A 81 4.27 4.15 -13.74
N GLN A 82 3.15 4.85 -13.54
CA GLN A 82 2.19 5.12 -14.62
C GLN A 82 2.86 5.87 -15.78
N LYS A 83 3.63 6.91 -15.46
CA LYS A 83 4.37 7.67 -16.47
C LYS A 83 5.32 6.76 -17.27
N ALA A 84 6.12 5.93 -16.60
CA ALA A 84 7.03 5.00 -17.26
C ALA A 84 6.30 4.01 -18.18
N LEU A 85 5.15 3.48 -17.75
CA LEU A 85 4.31 2.59 -18.56
C LEU A 85 3.76 3.28 -19.81
N LEU A 86 3.24 4.50 -19.66
CA LEU A 86 2.64 5.27 -20.76
C LEU A 86 3.69 5.78 -21.77
N GLU A 87 4.89 6.12 -21.29
CA GLU A 87 6.00 6.57 -22.14
C GLU A 87 6.69 5.39 -22.86
N HIS A 88 6.50 4.15 -22.41
CA HIS A 88 7.13 2.99 -23.02
C HIS A 88 6.57 2.74 -24.45
N PRO A 89 7.41 2.60 -25.50
CA PRO A 89 6.98 2.59 -26.91
C PRO A 89 5.95 1.53 -27.30
N THR A 90 5.95 0.38 -26.62
CA THR A 90 5.04 -0.74 -26.89
C THR A 90 3.93 -0.82 -25.84
N ALA A 91 4.27 -1.01 -24.56
CA ALA A 91 3.31 -1.06 -23.46
C ALA A 91 2.36 0.15 -23.43
N GLY A 92 2.86 1.38 -23.64
CA GLY A 92 2.04 2.57 -23.67
C GLY A 92 0.97 2.53 -24.75
N LYS A 93 1.29 2.00 -25.94
CA LYS A 93 0.32 1.83 -27.03
C LYS A 93 -0.76 0.81 -26.69
N LEU A 94 -0.39 -0.30 -26.05
CA LEU A 94 -1.34 -1.32 -25.61
C LEU A 94 -2.26 -0.76 -24.52
N LEU A 95 -1.67 -0.14 -23.48
CA LEU A 95 -2.36 0.44 -22.32
C LEU A 95 -3.22 1.66 -22.67
N THR A 96 -3.01 2.29 -23.82
CA THR A 96 -3.80 3.45 -24.29
C THR A 96 -4.61 3.17 -25.55
N HIS A 97 -4.60 1.93 -26.05
CA HIS A 97 -5.31 1.59 -27.28
C HIS A 97 -6.81 1.91 -27.13
N PRO A 98 -7.45 2.59 -28.11
CA PRO A 98 -8.84 3.02 -28.00
C PRO A 98 -9.83 1.85 -27.89
N SER A 99 -9.51 0.73 -28.52
CA SER A 99 -10.34 -0.50 -28.50
C SER A 99 -9.99 -1.46 -27.36
N ARG A 100 -9.13 -1.07 -26.40
CA ARG A 100 -8.84 -1.95 -25.26
C ARG A 100 -10.08 -2.07 -24.37
N ALA A 101 -10.32 -3.25 -23.81
CA ALA A 101 -11.21 -3.40 -22.66
C ALA A 101 -10.36 -3.71 -21.43
N VAL A 102 -10.84 -3.28 -20.26
CA VAL A 102 -10.12 -3.44 -18.99
C VAL A 102 -11.02 -4.13 -17.98
N GLU A 103 -10.45 -5.04 -17.19
CA GLU A 103 -11.14 -5.70 -16.08
C GLU A 103 -12.42 -6.46 -16.49
N VAL A 104 -12.46 -6.99 -17.72
CA VAL A 104 -13.60 -7.74 -18.24
C VAL A 104 -13.63 -9.12 -17.60
N SER A 105 -14.77 -9.50 -17.03
CA SER A 105 -14.94 -10.81 -16.40
C SER A 105 -15.52 -11.83 -17.38
N TYR A 106 -14.87 -12.99 -17.45
CA TYR A 106 -15.35 -14.16 -18.18
C TYR A 106 -15.67 -15.26 -17.19
N PHE A 107 -16.68 -16.06 -17.53
CA PHE A 107 -17.18 -17.16 -16.72
C PHE A 107 -17.22 -18.40 -17.59
N GLY A 108 -16.77 -19.52 -17.03
CA GLY A 108 -16.75 -20.81 -17.68
C GLY A 108 -17.09 -21.92 -16.69
N ILE A 109 -17.13 -23.15 -17.19
CA ILE A 109 -17.21 -24.34 -16.37
C ILE A 109 -15.98 -25.17 -16.73
N ASP A 110 -15.21 -25.56 -15.72
CA ASP A 110 -14.12 -26.52 -15.88
C ASP A 110 -14.73 -27.89 -16.19
N GLU A 111 -14.43 -28.44 -17.37
CA GLU A 111 -15.08 -29.67 -17.86
C GLU A 111 -14.69 -30.92 -17.07
N GLU A 112 -13.50 -30.94 -16.45
CA GLU A 112 -13.00 -32.09 -15.68
C GLU A 112 -13.67 -32.19 -14.30
N THR A 113 -13.79 -31.06 -13.62
CA THR A 113 -14.27 -30.97 -12.24
C THR A 113 -15.74 -30.55 -12.14
N GLY A 114 -16.29 -29.92 -13.18
CA GLY A 114 -17.62 -29.33 -13.20
C GLY A 114 -17.74 -28.04 -12.39
N LEU A 115 -16.64 -27.44 -11.96
CA LEU A 115 -16.63 -26.22 -11.16
C LEU A 115 -16.82 -24.98 -12.02
N GLU A 116 -17.55 -23.99 -11.51
CA GLU A 116 -17.63 -22.67 -12.14
C GLU A 116 -16.30 -21.93 -11.99
N VAL A 117 -15.73 -21.50 -13.11
CA VAL A 117 -14.50 -20.71 -13.17
C VAL A 117 -14.81 -19.28 -13.56
N ARG A 118 -14.06 -18.35 -12.98
CA ARG A 118 -14.12 -16.94 -13.35
C ARG A 118 -12.72 -16.41 -13.53
N VAL A 119 -12.49 -15.75 -14.67
CA VAL A 119 -11.25 -15.01 -14.94
C VAL A 119 -11.53 -13.54 -15.20
N ARG A 120 -10.56 -12.69 -14.90
CA ARG A 120 -10.62 -11.25 -15.13
C ARG A 120 -9.23 -10.72 -15.46
N PRO A 121 -8.78 -10.80 -16.73
CA PRO A 121 -7.52 -10.20 -17.13
C PRO A 121 -7.58 -8.67 -16.97
N ASP A 122 -6.44 -8.04 -16.65
CA ASP A 122 -6.38 -6.58 -16.46
C ASP A 122 -6.77 -5.83 -17.75
N LEU A 123 -6.30 -6.33 -18.89
CA LEU A 123 -6.49 -5.73 -20.20
C LEU A 123 -6.71 -6.78 -21.28
N GLU A 124 -7.59 -6.48 -22.22
CA GLU A 124 -7.73 -7.22 -23.47
C GLU A 124 -7.86 -6.29 -24.67
N LEU A 125 -7.49 -6.80 -25.84
CA LEU A 125 -7.54 -6.08 -27.10
C LEU A 125 -7.89 -7.02 -28.25
N ASP A 126 -8.89 -6.67 -29.05
CA ASP A 126 -9.16 -7.30 -30.35
C ASP A 126 -8.48 -6.50 -31.46
N MET A 127 -7.55 -7.14 -32.16
CA MET A 127 -6.82 -6.60 -33.30
C MET A 127 -7.24 -7.27 -34.60
N GLY A 128 -8.51 -7.16 -34.97
CA GLY A 128 -9.01 -7.66 -36.25
C GLY A 128 -9.13 -9.18 -36.26
N GLY A 129 -9.66 -9.75 -35.17
CA GLY A 129 -9.82 -11.19 -34.98
C GLY A 129 -8.70 -11.86 -34.21
N LEU A 130 -7.63 -11.13 -33.86
CA LEU A 130 -6.61 -11.57 -32.92
C LEU A 130 -6.91 -10.98 -31.53
N ARG A 131 -7.27 -11.82 -30.57
CA ARG A 131 -7.59 -11.44 -29.20
C ARG A 131 -6.36 -11.57 -28.31
N ILE A 132 -5.90 -10.44 -27.80
CA ILE A 132 -4.70 -10.35 -26.96
C ILE A 132 -5.14 -10.00 -25.54
N GLY A 133 -4.68 -10.77 -24.55
CA GLY A 133 -4.76 -10.40 -23.14
C GLY A 133 -3.44 -9.88 -22.61
N ALA A 134 -3.50 -9.03 -21.58
CA ALA A 134 -2.34 -8.63 -20.83
C ALA A 134 -2.64 -8.40 -19.35
N ASP A 135 -1.60 -8.56 -18.53
CA ASP A 135 -1.65 -8.33 -17.08
C ASP A 135 -0.45 -7.50 -16.63
N LEU A 136 -0.70 -6.51 -15.77
CA LEU A 136 0.30 -5.58 -15.25
C LEU A 136 0.87 -6.09 -13.92
N LYS A 137 2.17 -6.42 -13.93
CA LYS A 137 2.90 -6.86 -12.74
C LYS A 137 3.90 -5.80 -12.27
N THR A 138 3.67 -5.25 -11.09
CA THR A 138 4.67 -4.42 -10.41
C THR A 138 5.66 -5.28 -9.64
N ILE A 139 6.96 -5.12 -9.86
CA ILE A 139 8.01 -5.95 -9.24
C ILE A 139 9.15 -5.08 -8.68
N SER A 140 9.94 -5.61 -7.75
CA SER A 140 11.15 -4.95 -7.23
C SER A 140 12.38 -5.79 -7.62
N MET A 141 13.29 -5.20 -8.40
CA MET A 141 14.57 -5.82 -8.80
C MET A 141 15.64 -4.75 -8.99
N TRP A 142 16.31 -4.39 -7.90
CA TRP A 142 17.25 -3.28 -7.83
C TRP A 142 18.61 -3.53 -8.51
N ASN A 143 19.02 -4.79 -8.71
CA ASN A 143 20.33 -5.15 -9.26
C ASN A 143 20.20 -6.15 -10.41
N ILE A 144 19.69 -5.68 -11.54
CA ILE A 144 19.56 -6.50 -12.75
C ILE A 144 20.13 -5.79 -13.97
N LYS A 145 21.07 -6.48 -14.63
CA LYS A 145 21.54 -6.08 -15.95
C LYS A 145 20.45 -6.44 -16.97
N GLN A 146 20.30 -5.59 -17.98
CA GLN A 146 19.30 -5.77 -19.04
C GLN A 146 19.37 -7.16 -19.70
N GLU A 147 20.58 -7.67 -19.94
CA GLU A 147 20.81 -9.00 -20.53
C GLU A 147 20.21 -10.15 -19.70
N GLY A 148 20.23 -10.03 -18.37
CA GLY A 148 19.71 -11.05 -17.46
C GLY A 148 18.24 -10.86 -17.09
N LEU A 149 17.62 -9.74 -17.48
CA LEU A 149 16.28 -9.38 -17.06
C LEU A 149 15.24 -10.40 -17.51
N ARG A 150 15.25 -10.76 -18.79
CA ARG A 150 14.28 -11.70 -19.37
C ARG A 150 14.34 -13.07 -18.69
N ALA A 151 15.54 -13.61 -18.48
CA ALA A 151 15.71 -14.91 -17.81
C ALA A 151 15.20 -14.89 -16.36
N LYS A 152 15.42 -13.79 -15.61
CA LYS A 152 14.85 -13.66 -14.27
C LYS A 152 13.33 -13.52 -14.29
N LEU A 153 12.76 -12.77 -15.24
CA LEU A 153 11.32 -12.62 -15.36
C LEU A 153 10.63 -13.95 -15.71
N HIS A 154 11.23 -14.77 -16.58
CA HIS A 154 10.72 -16.13 -16.83
C HIS A 154 10.71 -16.99 -15.57
N ARG A 155 11.74 -16.87 -14.71
CA ARG A 155 11.75 -17.56 -13.42
C ARG A 155 10.67 -17.04 -12.49
N GLU A 156 10.48 -15.72 -12.39
CA GLU A 156 9.40 -15.15 -11.57
C GLU A 156 8.01 -15.56 -12.04
N ILE A 157 7.80 -15.72 -13.36
CA ILE A 157 6.54 -16.22 -13.92
C ILE A 157 6.23 -17.64 -13.44
N ILE A 158 7.26 -18.48 -13.35
CA ILE A 158 7.12 -19.86 -12.87
C ILE A 158 6.98 -19.87 -11.35
N ASP A 159 7.89 -19.23 -10.61
CA ASP A 159 7.94 -19.23 -9.15
C ASP A 159 6.68 -18.60 -8.48
N ARG A 160 5.92 -17.79 -9.23
CA ARG A 160 4.67 -17.16 -8.77
C ARG A 160 3.43 -17.69 -9.44
N ASP A 161 3.56 -18.77 -10.21
CA ASP A 161 2.45 -19.42 -10.89
C ASP A 161 1.65 -18.51 -11.84
N TYR A 162 2.29 -17.48 -12.38
CA TYR A 162 1.64 -16.57 -13.33
C TYR A 162 1.27 -17.25 -14.64
N HIS A 163 1.99 -18.31 -14.99
CA HIS A 163 1.69 -19.17 -16.14
C HIS A 163 0.38 -19.95 -15.98
N LEU A 164 0.03 -20.41 -14.77
CA LEU A 164 -1.30 -20.98 -14.47
C LEU A 164 -2.40 -19.95 -14.76
N SER A 165 -2.24 -18.73 -14.23
CA SER A 165 -3.23 -17.65 -14.46
C SER A 165 -3.37 -17.31 -15.94
N ALA A 166 -2.25 -17.21 -16.67
CA ALA A 166 -2.27 -16.94 -18.10
C ALA A 166 -2.97 -18.05 -18.90
N ALA A 167 -2.72 -19.32 -18.57
CA ALA A 167 -3.40 -20.45 -19.21
C ALA A 167 -4.92 -20.39 -18.99
N MET A 168 -5.36 -20.21 -17.74
CA MET A 168 -6.78 -20.05 -17.41
C MET A 168 -7.42 -18.87 -18.15
N TYR A 169 -6.70 -17.74 -18.27
CA TYR A 169 -7.17 -16.57 -19.00
C TYR A 169 -7.34 -16.87 -20.49
N CYS A 170 -6.34 -17.49 -21.12
CA CYS A 170 -6.41 -17.85 -22.54
C CYS A 170 -7.57 -18.80 -22.84
N GLU A 171 -7.75 -19.83 -22.01
CA GLU A 171 -8.83 -20.80 -22.18
C GLU A 171 -10.21 -20.18 -21.92
N THR A 172 -10.43 -19.61 -20.73
CA THR A 172 -11.77 -19.15 -20.31
C THR A 172 -12.22 -17.89 -21.07
N ALA A 173 -11.30 -16.99 -21.42
CA ALA A 173 -11.62 -15.77 -22.15
C ALA A 173 -11.41 -15.89 -23.66
N ALA A 174 -11.01 -17.06 -24.18
CA ALA A 174 -10.68 -17.29 -25.59
C ALA A 174 -9.72 -16.23 -26.15
N LEU A 175 -8.55 -16.11 -25.51
CA LEU A 175 -7.48 -15.22 -25.95
C LEU A 175 -6.46 -16.01 -26.78
N ASP A 176 -6.03 -15.44 -27.90
CA ASP A 176 -5.05 -16.05 -28.80
C ASP A 176 -3.60 -15.85 -28.30
N GLN A 177 -3.34 -14.73 -27.61
CA GLN A 177 -2.03 -14.39 -27.05
C GLN A 177 -2.17 -13.74 -25.69
N PHE A 178 -1.16 -13.92 -24.84
CA PHE A 178 -1.12 -13.33 -23.52
C PHE A 178 0.25 -12.72 -23.19
N PHE A 179 0.24 -11.54 -22.56
CA PHE A 179 1.45 -10.82 -22.19
C PHE A 179 1.46 -10.39 -20.74
N TRP A 180 2.58 -10.56 -20.06
CA TRP A 180 2.86 -9.87 -18.80
C TRP A 180 3.60 -8.57 -19.08
N ILE A 181 3.07 -7.46 -18.58
CA ILE A 181 3.74 -6.17 -18.56
C ILE A 181 4.36 -6.00 -17.18
N PHE A 182 5.67 -6.21 -17.07
CA PHE A 182 6.40 -5.97 -15.85
C PHE A 182 6.86 -4.52 -15.77
N VAL A 183 6.69 -3.90 -14.61
CA VAL A 183 7.27 -2.60 -14.29
C VAL A 183 7.98 -2.64 -12.95
N ASN A 184 9.20 -2.11 -12.90
CA ASN A 184 9.94 -2.03 -11.65
C ASN A 184 9.40 -0.91 -10.77
N LYS A 185 9.19 -1.21 -9.49
CA LYS A 185 8.65 -0.26 -8.51
C LYS A 185 9.72 0.37 -7.63
N ASP A 186 10.99 0.00 -7.80
CA ASP A 186 12.08 0.62 -7.03
C ASP A 186 12.20 2.10 -7.37
N GLU A 187 12.45 2.90 -6.33
CA GLU A 187 12.46 4.35 -6.44
C GLU A 187 13.50 4.83 -7.47
N ASN A 188 13.08 5.76 -8.35
CA ASN A 188 13.91 6.32 -9.42
C ASN A 188 14.39 5.33 -10.50
N TYR A 189 13.89 4.10 -10.53
CA TYR A 189 14.33 3.07 -11.48
C TYR A 189 13.16 2.24 -12.03
N HIS A 190 12.31 2.84 -12.87
CA HIS A 190 11.10 2.22 -13.41
C HIS A 190 11.29 1.67 -14.83
N TRP A 191 12.08 0.60 -14.99
CA TRP A 191 12.13 -0.11 -16.27
C TRP A 191 10.81 -0.86 -16.52
N VAL A 192 10.49 -1.06 -17.81
CA VAL A 192 9.32 -1.79 -18.28
C VAL A 192 9.78 -2.93 -19.18
N ALA A 193 9.22 -4.12 -19.00
CA ALA A 193 9.46 -5.28 -19.85
C ALA A 193 8.14 -5.97 -20.19
N ILE A 194 8.00 -6.42 -21.44
CA ILE A 194 6.82 -7.15 -21.89
C ILE A 194 7.28 -8.57 -22.22
N ILE A 195 6.67 -9.56 -21.56
CA ILE A 195 6.97 -10.98 -21.76
C ILE A 195 5.71 -11.65 -22.29
N GLU A 196 5.81 -12.25 -23.47
CA GLU A 196 4.77 -13.10 -24.04
C GLU A 196 4.75 -14.45 -23.32
N ALA A 197 3.55 -14.97 -23.04
CA ALA A 197 3.37 -16.34 -22.62
C ALA A 197 3.59 -17.27 -23.81
N SER A 198 4.68 -18.04 -23.78
CA SER A 198 4.94 -19.03 -24.83
C SER A 198 3.97 -20.19 -24.71
N THR A 199 3.81 -20.94 -25.80
CA THR A 199 2.98 -22.16 -25.82
C THR A 199 3.39 -23.13 -24.71
N GLU A 200 4.69 -23.32 -24.47
CA GLU A 200 5.16 -24.23 -23.41
C GLU A 200 4.81 -23.74 -22.00
N LEU A 201 4.77 -22.42 -21.78
CA LEU A 201 4.34 -21.86 -20.48
C LEU A 201 2.83 -22.00 -20.29
N LEU A 202 2.04 -21.82 -21.35
CA LEU A 202 0.59 -22.02 -21.29
C LEU A 202 0.25 -23.50 -21.10
N GLU A 203 0.93 -24.41 -21.80
CA GLU A 203 0.80 -25.85 -21.60
C GLU A 203 1.17 -26.28 -20.18
N LEU A 204 2.30 -25.79 -19.64
CA LEU A 204 2.65 -26.00 -18.24
C LEU A 204 1.58 -25.46 -17.29
N GLY A 205 0.92 -24.37 -17.68
CA GLY A 205 -0.13 -23.73 -16.92
C GLY A 205 -1.46 -24.51 -16.86
N MET A 206 -1.65 -25.47 -17.76
CA MET A 206 -2.85 -26.31 -17.86
C MET A 206 -2.67 -27.70 -17.23
N LEU A 207 -1.45 -28.06 -16.82
CA LEU A 207 -1.13 -29.34 -16.16
C LEU A 207 -1.49 -29.33 -14.67
#